data_AF-A0A7C6DJE5-F1
#
_entry.id   AF-A0A7C6DJE5-F1
#
_cell.length_a   1.000
_cell.length_b   1.000
_cell.length_c   1.000
_cell.angle_alpha   90.00
_cell.angle_beta   90.00
_cell.angle_gamma   90.00
#
_symmetry.space_group_name_H-M   'P 1'
#
loop_
_entity.id
_entity.type
_entity.pdbx_description
1 polymer ?
#
loop_
_entity_poly.entity_id
_entity_poly.type
_entity_poly.pdbx_seq_one_letter_code
_entity_poly.pdbx_strand_id
1 'polypeptide(L)'
;MKSQSTTAAVHPMSAGKARPTPDDVRQILLNDWDPHDVARRPEAHGAYDVYIQPLIRLIESGADEQAIMDFLRQREAETMCFPGLGTQRLRIVARKLVALRPD
;
A
#
# COMPACT_ATOMS: atom_id res chain seq x y z
N MET A 1 -18.22 -46.62 -32.36
CA MET A 1 -17.65 -45.31 -32.80
C MET A 1 -18.42 -44.19 -32.11
N LYS A 2 -17.72 -43.07 -31.82
CA LYS A 2 -18.08 -41.87 -31.04
C LYS A 2 -17.54 -41.92 -29.60
N SER A 3 -16.26 -41.61 -29.39
CA SER A 3 -15.60 -40.29 -29.36
C SER A 3 -15.74 -39.62 -28.00
N GLN A 4 -14.60 -39.52 -27.32
CA GLN A 4 -14.34 -38.77 -26.11
C GLN A 4 -14.60 -37.27 -26.34
N SER A 5 -15.02 -36.56 -25.29
CA SER A 5 -14.69 -35.15 -25.14
C SER A 5 -14.39 -34.90 -23.67
N THR A 6 -13.11 -34.96 -23.37
CA THR A 6 -12.48 -34.43 -22.17
C THR A 6 -12.63 -32.91 -22.21
N THR A 7 -13.54 -32.36 -21.41
CA THR A 7 -13.50 -30.92 -21.09
C THR A 7 -12.36 -30.73 -20.11
N ALA A 8 -11.22 -30.26 -20.61
CA ALA A 8 -10.18 -29.67 -19.78
C ALA A 8 -10.79 -28.46 -19.06
N ALA A 9 -10.83 -28.53 -17.73
CA ALA A 9 -11.04 -27.35 -16.90
C ALA A 9 -9.85 -26.42 -17.14
N VAL A 10 -10.07 -25.37 -17.93
CA VAL A 10 -9.22 -24.19 -17.93
C VAL A 10 -9.35 -23.57 -16.55
N HIS A 11 -8.41 -23.89 -15.67
CA HIS A 11 -8.16 -23.09 -14.49
C HIS A 11 -7.89 -21.66 -14.98
N PRO A 12 -8.61 -20.63 -14.49
CA PRO A 12 -8.19 -19.27 -14.77
C PRO A 12 -6.79 -19.11 -14.19
N MET A 13 -5.82 -18.76 -15.04
CA MET A 13 -4.56 -18.20 -14.57
C MET A 13 -4.91 -17.04 -13.63
N SER A 14 -4.40 -17.06 -12.40
CA SER A 14 -4.47 -15.90 -11.51
C SER A 14 -4.04 -14.68 -12.32
N ALA A 15 -4.97 -13.74 -12.52
CA ALA A 15 -4.62 -12.44 -13.04
C ALA A 15 -3.69 -11.82 -11.99
N GLY A 16 -2.38 -11.80 -12.32
CA GLY A 16 -1.36 -11.24 -11.45
C GLY A 16 -1.82 -9.88 -10.93
N LYS A 17 -1.70 -9.62 -9.62
CA LYS A 17 -2.15 -8.36 -9.05
C LYS A 17 -1.52 -7.19 -9.82
N ALA A 18 -2.36 -6.25 -10.28
CA ALA A 18 -1.88 -5.08 -11.00
C ALA A 18 -0.90 -4.27 -10.14
N ARG A 19 0.07 -3.62 -10.77
CA ARG A 19 1.03 -2.75 -10.06
C ARG A 19 0.28 -1.67 -9.26
N PRO A 20 0.76 -1.30 -8.06
CA PRO A 20 0.15 -0.26 -7.25
C PRO A 20 0.08 1.06 -8.01
N THR A 21 -1.07 1.72 -8.01
CA THR A 21 -1.20 3.07 -8.55
C THR A 21 -0.86 4.12 -7.49
N PRO A 22 -0.50 5.34 -7.89
CA PRO A 22 -0.36 6.47 -6.95
C PRO A 22 -1.61 6.69 -6.09
N ASP A 23 -2.79 6.51 -6.66
CA ASP A 23 -4.06 6.73 -5.96
C ASP A 23 -4.33 5.64 -4.91
N ASP A 24 -3.98 4.37 -5.18
CA ASP A 24 -4.09 3.29 -4.17
C ASP A 24 -3.28 3.63 -2.92
N VAL A 25 -2.04 4.06 -3.11
CA VAL A 25 -1.14 4.44 -2.01
C VAL A 25 -1.68 5.67 -1.29
N ARG A 26 -2.09 6.71 -2.03
CA ARG A 26 -2.66 7.94 -1.46
C ARG A 26 -3.86 7.64 -0.56
N GLN A 27 -4.79 6.80 -1.02
CA GLN A 27 -5.98 6.44 -0.25
C GLN A 27 -5.62 5.75 1.07
N ILE A 28 -4.64 4.85 1.07
CA ILE A 28 -4.18 4.22 2.31
C ILE A 28 -3.54 5.26 3.24
N LEU A 29 -2.73 6.19 2.71
CA LEU A 29 -2.10 7.22 3.53
C LEU A 29 -3.13 8.18 4.14
N LEU A 30 -4.13 8.63 3.38
CA LEU A 30 -5.17 9.51 3.89
C LEU A 30 -6.09 8.82 4.91
N ASN A 31 -6.46 7.55 4.66
CA ASN A 31 -7.46 6.90 5.49
C ASN A 31 -6.87 6.27 6.77
N ASP A 32 -5.63 5.77 6.70
CA ASP A 32 -5.08 4.92 7.76
C ASP A 32 -3.82 5.49 8.42
N TRP A 33 -3.02 6.26 7.69
CA TRP A 33 -1.83 6.91 8.25
C TRP A 33 -2.21 8.29 8.77
N ASP A 34 -2.37 9.27 7.89
CA ASP A 34 -2.79 10.65 8.15
C ASP A 34 -2.49 11.21 9.55
N PRO A 35 -1.20 11.43 9.87
CA PRO A 35 -0.80 12.06 11.12
C PRO A 35 -1.31 13.51 11.28
N HIS A 36 -1.64 14.21 10.19
CA HIS A 36 -1.94 15.64 10.21
C HIS A 36 -3.41 15.97 9.93
N ASP A 37 -4.30 14.97 9.96
CA ASP A 37 -5.72 15.09 9.66
C ASP A 37 -5.96 15.79 8.29
N VAL A 38 -5.09 15.50 7.32
CA VAL A 38 -5.11 15.97 5.93
C VAL A 38 -6.31 15.41 5.19
N ALA A 39 -6.79 14.21 5.52
CA ALA A 39 -7.96 13.59 4.90
C ALA A 39 -9.21 14.48 4.99
N ARG A 40 -9.34 15.27 6.06
CA ARG A 40 -10.46 16.23 6.25
C ARG A 40 -10.39 17.47 5.36
N ARG A 41 -9.27 17.69 4.69
CA ARG A 41 -8.99 18.89 3.88
C ARG A 41 -8.62 18.46 2.46
N PRO A 42 -9.59 18.33 1.53
CA PRO A 42 -9.35 17.91 0.15
C PRO A 42 -8.23 18.68 -0.54
N GLU A 43 -8.15 19.99 -0.31
CA GLU A 43 -7.10 20.87 -0.82
C GLU A 43 -5.69 20.52 -0.33
N ALA A 44 -5.57 19.80 0.78
CA ALA A 44 -4.31 19.38 1.38
C ALA A 44 -3.93 17.94 1.02
N HIS A 45 -4.76 17.18 0.29
CA HIS A 45 -4.49 15.77 -0.05
C HIS A 45 -3.15 15.58 -0.78
N GLY A 46 -2.66 16.62 -1.47
CA GLY A 46 -1.34 16.67 -2.12
C GLY A 46 -0.14 16.60 -1.16
N ALA A 47 -0.35 16.74 0.15
CA ALA A 47 0.71 16.75 1.16
C ALA A 47 1.50 15.43 1.22
N TYR A 48 0.93 14.33 0.73
CA TYR A 48 1.56 13.01 0.76
C TYR A 48 2.20 12.58 -0.56
N ASP A 49 2.12 13.40 -1.63
CA ASP A 49 2.60 13.07 -2.97
C ASP A 49 4.09 12.73 -2.99
N VAL A 50 4.86 13.45 -2.17
CA VAL A 50 6.30 13.26 -2.01
C VAL A 50 6.67 11.87 -1.45
N TYR A 51 5.74 11.18 -0.78
CA TYR A 51 5.95 9.86 -0.19
C TYR A 51 5.45 8.71 -1.08
N ILE A 52 4.55 9.00 -2.04
CA ILE A 52 3.89 7.98 -2.86
C ILE A 52 4.91 7.22 -3.71
N GLN A 53 5.77 7.92 -4.46
CA GLN A 53 6.74 7.26 -5.34
C GLN A 53 7.78 6.42 -4.58
N PRO A 54 8.38 6.90 -3.47
CA PRO A 54 9.21 6.05 -2.61
C PRO A 54 8.50 4.79 -2.10
N LEU A 55 7.23 4.89 -1.68
CA LEU A 55 6.45 3.76 -1.21
C LEU A 55 6.15 2.74 -2.32
N ILE A 56 5.79 3.21 -3.51
CA ILE A 56 5.61 2.33 -4.68
C ILE A 56 6.90 1.54 -4.95
N ARG A 57 8.06 2.20 -4.94
CA ARG A 57 9.35 1.52 -5.14
C ARG A 57 9.65 0.48 -4.06
N LEU A 58 9.32 0.77 -2.80
CA LEU A 58 9.45 -0.21 -1.71
C LEU A 58 8.52 -1.41 -1.90
N ILE A 59 7.28 -1.18 -2.30
CA ILE A 59 6.31 -2.25 -2.57
C ILE A 59 6.79 -3.13 -3.73
N GLU A 60 7.22 -2.51 -4.83
CA GLU A 60 7.71 -3.19 -6.03
C GLU A 60 9.04 -3.93 -5.80
N SER A 61 9.91 -3.44 -4.90
CA SER A 61 11.15 -4.13 -4.54
C SER A 61 10.95 -5.35 -3.64
N GLY A 62 9.72 -5.58 -3.18
CA GLY A 62 9.40 -6.69 -2.29
C GLY A 62 9.62 -6.41 -0.80
N ALA A 63 9.78 -5.13 -0.41
CA ALA A 63 10.03 -4.73 0.98
C ALA A 63 8.95 -5.26 1.93
N ASP A 64 9.35 -5.77 3.09
CA ASP A 64 8.43 -6.35 4.06
C ASP A 64 7.65 -5.29 4.86
N GLU A 65 6.75 -5.75 5.72
CA GLU A 65 5.93 -4.90 6.60
C GLU A 65 6.82 -3.96 7.45
N GLN A 66 7.94 -4.47 7.96
CA GLN A 66 8.83 -3.74 8.84
C GLN A 66 9.51 -2.57 8.11
N ALA A 67 10.00 -2.78 6.89
CA ALA A 67 10.60 -1.73 6.08
C ALA A 67 9.62 -0.58 5.78
N ILE A 68 8.36 -0.90 5.49
CA ILE A 68 7.33 0.13 5.28
C ILE A 68 7.00 0.86 6.59
N MET A 69 6.91 0.14 7.71
CA MET A 69 6.70 0.75 9.02
C MET A 69 7.83 1.72 9.39
N ASP A 70 9.08 1.35 9.12
CA ASP A 70 10.24 2.19 9.43
C ASP A 70 10.26 3.45 8.55
N PHE A 71 9.92 3.32 7.26
CA PHE A 71 9.74 4.46 6.37
C PHE A 71 8.69 5.45 6.92
N LEU A 72 7.49 4.95 7.27
CA LEU A 72 6.41 5.82 7.77
C LEU A 72 6.75 6.44 9.12
N ARG A 73 7.37 5.68 10.03
CA ARG A 73 7.82 6.18 11.34
C ARG A 73 8.84 7.31 11.19
N GLN A 74 9.77 7.18 10.25
CA GLN A 74 10.74 8.24 9.97
C GLN A 74 10.04 9.53 9.50
N ARG A 75 9.02 9.44 8.63
CA ARG A 75 8.26 10.61 8.17
C ARG A 75 7.43 11.25 9.27
N GLU A 76 6.84 10.45 10.15
CA GLU A 76 6.20 10.96 11.36
C GLU A 76 7.20 11.74 12.22
N ALA A 77 8.39 11.20 12.46
CA ALA A 77 9.42 11.85 13.30
C ALA A 77 9.98 13.15 12.68
N GLU A 78 10.04 13.26 11.36
CA GLU A 78 10.47 14.47 10.65
C GLU A 78 9.44 15.61 10.76
N THR A 79 8.16 15.28 10.91
CA THR A 79 7.05 16.23 10.82
C THR A 79 6.35 16.48 12.15
N MET A 80 6.56 15.62 13.15
CA MET A 80 5.93 15.70 14.47
C MET A 80 6.95 15.74 15.60
N CYS A 81 6.78 16.71 16.50
CA CYS A 81 7.41 16.70 17.82
C CYS A 81 6.49 15.91 18.80
N PHE A 82 6.67 14.58 18.89
CA PHE A 82 6.09 13.66 19.90
C PHE A 82 4.57 13.33 19.84
N PRO A 83 4.21 12.15 20.41
CA PRO A 83 4.56 10.82 19.92
C PRO A 83 3.78 10.49 18.63
N GLY A 84 4.40 9.73 17.72
CA GLY A 84 3.76 9.31 16.47
C GLY A 84 2.51 8.44 16.66
N LEU A 85 1.93 7.97 15.55
CA LEU A 85 0.62 7.29 15.51
C LEU A 85 0.58 5.92 16.21
N GLY A 86 1.73 5.46 16.70
CA GLY A 86 1.91 4.20 17.42
C GLY A 86 2.13 3.00 16.50
N THR A 87 2.91 2.04 16.98
CA THR A 87 3.35 0.87 16.21
C THR A 87 2.20 0.04 15.64
N GLN A 88 1.08 -0.09 16.36
CA GLN A 88 -0.06 -0.88 15.89
C GLN A 88 -0.76 -0.26 14.69
N ARG A 89 -0.88 1.08 14.65
CA ARG A 89 -1.47 1.78 13.50
C ARG A 89 -0.56 1.69 12.28
N LEU A 90 0.73 1.94 12.47
CA LEU A 90 1.75 1.74 11.43
C LEU A 90 1.73 0.34 10.84
N ARG A 91 1.54 -0.69 11.68
CA ARG A 91 1.41 -2.08 11.25
C ARG A 91 0.24 -2.30 10.28
N ILE A 92 -0.93 -1.75 10.62
CA ILE A 92 -2.13 -1.86 9.78
C ILE A 92 -1.89 -1.20 8.42
N VAL A 93 -1.29 -0.01 8.41
CA VAL A 93 -0.95 0.72 7.18
C VAL A 93 0.03 -0.08 6.33
N ALA A 94 1.10 -0.58 6.95
CA ALA A 94 2.13 -1.36 6.26
C ALA A 94 1.56 -2.62 5.61
N ARG A 95 0.67 -3.35 6.30
CA ARG A 95 -0.02 -4.52 5.72
C ARG A 95 -0.85 -4.17 4.50
N LYS A 96 -1.59 -3.07 4.54
CA LYS A 96 -2.38 -2.59 3.40
C LYS A 96 -1.49 -2.25 2.20
N LEU A 97 -0.35 -1.60 2.45
CA LEU A 97 0.61 -1.25 1.41
C LEU A 97 1.32 -2.48 0.82
N VAL A 98 1.80 -3.41 1.66
CA VAL A 98 2.40 -4.69 1.21
C VAL A 98 1.41 -5.48 0.38
N ALA A 99 0.12 -5.47 0.76
CA ALA A 99 -0.90 -6.17 0.00
C ALA A 99 -1.01 -5.67 -1.44
N LEU A 100 -0.63 -4.43 -1.78
CA LEU A 100 -0.68 -3.91 -3.16
C LEU A 100 0.40 -4.47 -4.09
N ARG A 101 1.29 -5.34 -3.59
CA ARG A 101 2.37 -5.91 -4.39
C ARG A 101 1.81 -6.68 -5.59
N PRO A 102 2.39 -6.52 -6.79
CA PRO A 102 2.10 -7.38 -7.92
C PRO A 102 2.58 -8.81 -7.65
N ASP A 103 1.90 -9.80 -8.25
CA ASP A 103 2.29 -11.22 -8.15
C ASP A 103 3.61 -11.55 -8.85
#